data_AF-A0A6P1IDP3-F1
#
_entry.id   AF-A0A6P1IDP3-F1
#
_cell.length_a   1.000
_cell.length_b   1.000
_cell.length_c   1.000
_cell.angle_alpha   90.00
_cell.angle_beta   90.00
_cell.angle_gamma   90.00
#
_symmetry.space_group_name_H-M   'P 1'
#
loop_
_entity.id
_entity.type
_entity.pdbx_description
1 polymer ?
#
loop_
_entity_poly.entity_id
_entity_poly.type
_entity_poly.pdbx_seq_one_letter_code
_entity_poly.pdbx_strand_id
1 'polypeptide(L)'
;MRAQDHDAGTKTFGTAWIRHWLKQVDVFVEVNSLSPDDGWVLRFAIRWAPFGGASPAEVFVHFGVSHERFVQLVQESLEPKQRDPSNVRAPKRMLSDLLTQAW
;
A
#
# COMPACT_ATOMS: atom_id res chain seq x y z
N MET A 1 24.47 -23.83 18.69
CA MET A 1 23.53 -22.78 19.13
C MET A 1 22.70 -22.38 17.91
N ARG A 2 21.52 -22.99 17.74
CA ARG A 2 20.63 -22.74 16.59
C ARG A 2 20.00 -21.36 16.78
N ALA A 3 20.28 -20.44 15.86
CA ALA A 3 19.53 -19.20 15.74
C ALA A 3 18.08 -19.57 15.46
N GLN A 4 17.20 -19.21 16.39
CA GLN A 4 15.78 -19.48 16.29
C GLN A 4 15.18 -18.61 15.19
N ASP A 5 14.62 -19.27 14.19
CA ASP A 5 13.77 -18.70 13.14
C ASP A 5 12.58 -17.94 13.76
N HIS A 6 12.65 -16.61 13.76
CA HIS A 6 11.51 -15.70 13.95
C HIS A 6 10.77 -15.51 12.60
N ASP A 7 10.40 -16.59 11.91
CA ASP A 7 9.76 -16.53 10.56
C ASP A 7 8.24 -16.82 10.55
N ALA A 8 7.59 -16.95 11.71
CA ALA A 8 6.19 -17.39 11.76
C ALA A 8 5.16 -16.25 11.55
N GLY A 9 5.56 -14.97 11.58
CA GLY A 9 4.66 -13.81 11.39
C GLY A 9 4.94 -12.95 10.14
N THR A 10 6.06 -13.17 9.47
CA THR A 10 6.66 -12.28 8.44
C THR A 10 6.28 -12.61 6.99
N LYS A 11 5.45 -13.63 6.75
CA LYS A 11 5.23 -14.15 5.39
C LYS A 11 4.38 -13.27 4.47
N THR A 12 3.57 -12.35 4.99
CA THR A 12 2.63 -11.57 4.15
C THR A 12 3.27 -10.33 3.52
N PHE A 13 4.12 -9.61 4.26
CA PHE A 13 4.67 -8.30 3.85
C PHE A 13 6.19 -8.30 3.62
N GLY A 14 6.79 -9.45 3.26
CA GLY A 14 8.24 -9.54 3.02
C GLY A 14 8.75 -8.66 1.88
N THR A 15 10.07 -8.55 1.71
CA THR A 15 10.68 -7.67 0.69
C THR A 15 10.22 -7.96 -0.74
N ALA A 16 9.90 -9.22 -1.07
CA ALA A 16 9.35 -9.59 -2.37
C ALA A 16 7.95 -9.01 -2.59
N TRP A 17 7.11 -8.99 -1.55
CA TRP A 17 5.79 -8.38 -1.56
C TRP A 17 5.89 -6.87 -1.79
N ILE A 18 6.79 -6.19 -1.06
CA ILE A 18 7.04 -4.75 -1.23
C ILE A 18 7.44 -4.46 -2.67
N ARG A 19 8.45 -5.16 -3.20
CA ARG A 19 8.90 -4.95 -4.60
C ARG A 19 7.78 -5.22 -5.61
N HIS A 20 7.00 -6.27 -5.40
CA HIS A 20 5.87 -6.60 -6.27
C HIS A 20 4.85 -5.46 -6.32
N TRP A 21 4.37 -4.99 -5.17
CA TRP A 21 3.34 -3.97 -5.12
C TRP A 21 3.82 -2.58 -5.52
N LEU A 22 5.07 -2.23 -5.23
CA LEU A 22 5.63 -0.98 -5.75
C LEU A 22 5.64 -0.98 -7.29
N LYS A 23 6.01 -2.11 -7.91
CA LYS A 23 5.93 -2.26 -9.37
C LYS A 23 4.49 -2.19 -9.89
N GLN A 24 3.52 -2.75 -9.17
CA GLN A 24 2.10 -2.64 -9.56
C GLN A 24 1.60 -1.19 -9.50
N VAL A 25 2.02 -0.41 -8.49
CA VAL A 25 1.69 1.02 -8.42
C VAL A 25 2.26 1.78 -9.62
N ASP A 26 3.48 1.48 -10.04
CA ASP A 26 4.06 2.07 -11.26
C ASP A 26 3.19 1.75 -12.49
N VAL A 27 2.77 0.50 -12.65
CA VAL A 27 1.84 0.08 -13.74
C VAL A 27 0.52 0.84 -13.65
N PHE A 28 -0.07 1.01 -12.46
CA PHE A 28 -1.36 1.73 -12.31
C PHE A 28 -1.25 3.20 -12.73
N VAL A 29 -0.11 3.85 -12.46
CA VAL A 29 0.19 5.21 -12.90
C VAL A 29 0.39 5.26 -14.41
N GLU A 30 1.18 4.34 -14.98
CA GLU A 30 1.44 4.26 -16.43
C GLU A 30 0.16 4.10 -17.26
N VAL A 31 -0.78 3.27 -16.77
CA VAL A 31 -2.07 3.05 -17.45
C VAL A 31 -3.14 4.11 -17.09
N ASN A 32 -2.77 5.20 -16.41
CA ASN A 32 -3.66 6.28 -15.96
C ASN A 32 -4.86 5.83 -15.11
N SER A 33 -4.71 4.69 -14.44
CA SER A 33 -5.69 4.18 -13.49
C SER A 33 -5.54 4.86 -12.11
N LEU A 34 -4.38 5.44 -11.86
CA LEU A 34 -3.98 6.10 -10.62
C LEU A 34 -3.27 7.42 -10.95
N SER A 35 -3.53 8.48 -10.18
CA SER A 35 -2.77 9.73 -10.35
C SER A 35 -1.36 9.59 -9.75
N PRO A 36 -0.39 10.43 -10.14
CA PRO A 36 0.93 10.43 -9.52
C PRO A 36 0.90 10.64 -7.99
N ASP A 37 -0.01 11.50 -7.51
CA ASP A 37 -0.17 11.83 -6.08
C ASP A 37 -0.73 10.65 -5.30
N ASP A 38 -1.79 10.00 -5.80
CA ASP A 38 -2.29 8.73 -5.27
C ASP A 38 -1.17 7.67 -5.27
N GLY A 39 -0.31 7.70 -6.29
CA GLY A 39 0.86 6.82 -6.39
C GLY A 39 1.86 7.06 -5.28
N TRP A 40 2.04 8.30 -4.84
CA TRP A 40 2.91 8.62 -3.72
C TRP A 40 2.32 8.12 -2.40
N VAL A 41 1.02 8.32 -2.18
CA VAL A 41 0.27 7.78 -1.03
C VAL A 41 0.44 6.26 -0.92
N LEU A 42 0.19 5.52 -2.00
CA LEU A 42 0.30 4.06 -1.99
C LEU A 42 1.73 3.57 -1.81
N ARG A 43 2.71 4.25 -2.42
CA ARG A 43 4.13 3.92 -2.25
C ARG A 43 4.57 4.07 -0.80
N PHE A 44 4.06 5.06 -0.09
CA PHE A 44 4.30 5.21 1.35
C PHE A 44 3.58 4.11 2.14
N ALA A 45 2.30 3.87 1.85
CA ALA A 45 1.50 2.84 2.51
C ALA A 45 2.14 1.45 2.46
N ILE A 46 2.63 1.05 1.27
CA ILE A 46 3.30 -0.23 1.02
C ILE A 46 4.61 -0.38 1.79
N ARG A 47 5.39 0.70 1.93
CA ARG A 47 6.69 0.66 2.63
C ARG A 47 6.54 0.46 4.13
N TRP A 48 5.44 0.96 4.69
CA TRP A 48 5.16 0.93 6.12
C TRP A 48 4.24 -0.21 6.56
N ALA A 49 3.52 -0.85 5.63
CA ALA A 49 2.67 -2.00 5.91
C ALA A 49 3.36 -3.14 6.72
N PRO A 50 4.63 -3.51 6.48
CA PRO A 50 5.31 -4.55 7.27
C PRO A 50 5.46 -4.22 8.76
N PHE A 51 5.36 -2.93 9.13
CA PHE A 51 5.55 -2.43 10.50
C PHE A 51 4.22 -2.11 11.19
N GLY A 52 3.08 -2.42 10.57
CA GLY A 52 1.76 -2.04 11.08
C GLY A 52 1.38 -0.59 10.73
N GLY A 53 1.92 -0.04 9.65
CA GLY A 53 1.68 1.34 9.23
C GLY A 53 2.72 2.32 9.77
N ALA A 54 2.65 3.56 9.30
CA ALA A 54 3.51 4.64 9.78
C ALA A 54 2.90 5.28 11.03
N SER A 55 3.73 5.85 11.88
CA SER A 55 3.20 6.60 13.04
C SER A 55 2.38 7.83 12.61
N PRO A 56 1.42 8.31 13.42
CA PRO A 56 0.67 9.52 13.11
C PRO A 56 1.55 10.75 12.85
N ALA A 57 2.69 10.86 13.55
CA ALA A 57 3.66 11.93 13.35
C ALA A 57 4.33 11.85 11.97
N GLU A 58 4.73 10.66 11.53
CA GLU A 58 5.32 10.46 10.21
C GLU A 58 4.31 10.73 9.09
N VAL A 59 3.07 10.26 9.24
CA VAL A 59 1.98 10.58 8.30
C VAL A 59 1.81 12.10 8.19
N PHE A 60 1.75 12.80 9.32
CA PHE A 60 1.59 14.25 9.33
C PHE A 60 2.77 14.99 8.67
N VAL A 61 4.01 14.57 8.95
CA VAL A 61 5.21 15.18 8.35
C VAL A 61 5.23 15.00 6.83
N HIS A 62 4.82 13.84 6.33
CA HIS A 62 4.86 13.55 4.90
C HIS A 62 3.66 14.10 4.13
N PHE A 63 2.45 14.07 4.68
CA PHE A 63 1.21 14.36 3.95
C PHE A 63 0.40 15.53 4.52
N GLY A 64 0.75 16.04 5.71
CA GLY A 64 0.03 17.14 6.36
C GLY A 64 -1.40 16.78 6.80
N VAL A 65 -1.73 15.49 6.87
CA VAL A 65 -3.07 14.99 7.24
C VAL A 65 -3.01 14.12 8.49
N SER A 66 -4.17 13.89 9.12
CA SER A 66 -4.28 12.91 10.20
C SER A 66 -4.07 11.48 9.71
N HIS A 67 -3.72 10.57 10.63
CA HIS A 67 -3.60 9.13 10.34
C HIS A 67 -4.89 8.57 9.73
N GLU A 68 -6.05 8.88 10.31
CA GLU A 68 -7.35 8.44 9.79
C GLU A 68 -7.62 8.95 8.37
N ARG A 69 -7.30 10.23 8.08
CA ARG A 69 -7.48 10.78 6.73
C ARG A 69 -6.51 10.14 5.75
N PHE A 70 -5.30 9.79 6.17
CA PHE A 70 -4.35 9.06 5.34
C PHE A 70 -4.88 7.67 4.96
N VAL A 71 -5.45 6.92 5.90
CA VAL A 71 -6.08 5.62 5.60
C VAL A 71 -7.22 5.78 4.60
N GLN A 72 -8.04 6.83 4.74
CA GLN A 72 -9.08 7.14 3.75
C GLN A 72 -8.49 7.44 2.38
N LEU A 73 -7.42 8.25 2.29
CA LEU A 73 -6.74 8.53 1.01
C LEU A 73 -6.19 7.27 0.35
N VAL A 74 -5.67 6.31 1.14
CA VAL A 74 -5.23 5.00 0.63
C VAL A 74 -6.40 4.22 0.03
N GLN A 75 -7.55 4.19 0.70
CA GLN A 75 -8.76 3.53 0.21
C GLN A 75 -9.32 4.21 -1.04
N GLU A 76 -9.42 5.54 -1.03
CA GLU A 76 -9.86 6.37 -2.17
C GLU A 76 -8.95 6.15 -3.39
N SER A 77 -7.62 6.07 -3.18
CA SER A 77 -6.64 5.80 -4.24
C SER A 77 -6.81 4.42 -4.89
N LEU A 78 -7.23 3.43 -4.10
CA LEU A 78 -7.42 2.04 -4.55
C LEU A 78 -8.85 1.73 -4.99
N GLU A 79 -9.76 2.69 -4.91
CA GLU A 79 -11.13 2.51 -5.38
C GLU A 79 -11.12 2.18 -6.89
N PRO A 80 -11.62 1.00 -7.30
CA PRO A 80 -11.60 0.61 -8.70
C PRO A 80 -12.52 1.51 -9.51
N LYS A 81 -11.98 2.18 -10.54
CA LYS A 81 -12.78 3.05 -11.41
C LYS A 81 -13.50 2.19 -12.46
N GLN A 82 -14.70 2.59 -12.88
CA GLN A 82 -15.47 1.88 -13.93
C GLN A 82 -14.73 1.76 -15.27
N ARG A 83 -13.75 2.63 -15.53
CA ARG A 83 -12.90 2.60 -16.72
C ARG A 83 -11.66 1.72 -16.59
N ASP A 84 -11.31 1.29 -15.37
CA ASP A 84 -10.12 0.47 -15.14
C ASP A 84 -10.30 -0.90 -15.80
N PRO A 85 -9.28 -1.47 -16.45
CA PRO A 85 -9.39 -2.82 -16.99
C PRO A 85 -9.45 -3.85 -15.86
N SER A 86 -10.07 -5.01 -16.11
CA SER A 86 -10.34 -6.03 -15.07
C SER A 86 -9.06 -6.53 -14.39
N ASN A 87 -7.95 -6.61 -15.13
CA ASN A 87 -6.62 -6.95 -14.64
C ASN A 87 -5.99 -5.89 -13.71
N VAL A 88 -6.54 -4.67 -13.63
CA VAL A 88 -6.14 -3.64 -12.66
C VAL A 88 -7.07 -3.59 -11.45
N ARG A 89 -8.38 -3.78 -11.67
CA ARG A 89 -9.38 -3.77 -10.59
C ARG A 89 -9.11 -4.83 -9.53
N ALA A 90 -8.77 -6.05 -9.94
CA ALA A 90 -8.51 -7.14 -9.01
C ALA A 90 -7.27 -6.86 -8.13
N PRO A 91 -6.11 -6.48 -8.69
CA PRO A 91 -4.96 -6.03 -7.89
C PRO A 91 -5.26 -4.85 -6.97
N LYS A 92 -6.01 -3.84 -7.42
CA LYS A 92 -6.38 -2.69 -6.57
C LYS A 92 -7.16 -3.11 -5.32
N ARG A 93 -8.18 -3.96 -5.49
CA ARG A 93 -8.96 -4.51 -4.35
C ARG A 93 -8.09 -5.31 -3.40
N MET A 94 -7.29 -6.22 -3.95
CA MET A 94 -6.38 -7.04 -3.14
C MET A 94 -5.41 -6.18 -2.33
N LEU A 95 -4.83 -5.15 -2.94
CA LEU A 95 -3.95 -4.22 -2.23
C LEU A 95 -4.70 -3.43 -1.16
N SER A 96 -5.94 -3.00 -1.44
CA SER A 96 -6.77 -2.27 -0.49
C SER A 96 -7.04 -3.09 0.77
N ASP A 97 -7.40 -4.36 0.60
CA ASP A 97 -7.66 -5.28 1.70
C ASP A 97 -6.40 -5.53 2.54
N LEU A 98 -5.26 -5.68 1.87
CA LEU A 98 -3.97 -5.88 2.53
C LEU A 98 -3.53 -4.65 3.33
N LEU A 99 -3.66 -3.46 2.75
CA LEU A 99 -3.28 -2.21 3.43
C LEU A 99 -4.25 -1.86 4.55
N THR A 100 -5.54 -2.14 4.40
CA THR A 100 -6.54 -1.92 5.48
C THR A 100 -6.30 -2.85 6.67
N GLN A 101 -5.70 -4.03 6.46
CA GLN A 101 -5.31 -4.90 7.57
C GLN A 101 -4.01 -4.46 8.25
N ALA A 102 -3.15 -3.74 7.53
CA ALA A 102 -1.84 -3.33 8.00
C ALA A 102 -1.82 -1.96 8.69
N TRP A 103 -2.82 -1.11 8.44
CA TRP A 103 -2.93 0.27 8.91
C TRP A 103 -4.14 0.46 9.82
#